data_AF-A0A944N0V8-F1
#
_entry.id   AF-A0A944N0V8-F1
#
_cell.length_a   1.000
_cell.length_b   1.000
_cell.length_c   1.000
_cell.angle_alpha   90.00
_cell.angle_beta   90.00
_cell.angle_gamma   90.00
#
_symmetry.space_group_name_H-M   'P 1'
#
loop_
_entity.id
_entity.type
_entity.pdbx_description
1 polymer ?
#
loop_
_entity_poly.entity_id
_entity_poly.type
_entity_poly.pdbx_seq_one_letter_code
_entity_poly.pdbx_strand_id
1 'polypeptide(L)'
;MNRAYCGLFGLFLLSFPLVLFAAGESQDFAAGKTVYEENCAHCHGYEGDGQGYAFENVFPKPRDFTSGMFKIRTTATGEEPTQKDLLQIISRGMPGSTMPEWESILNEEQLYAVTAYVEKFYKAEDEESDDEEDSDEDDETDSEEAADDDEADEEEEEEVDDEDDDEDDEEEVLAPLVIPPAPDSSTESIARGKELTLKVECDKCHGKAGRGDGPSAMELKDDWNQHPMRPADWTAPWRFRGGNRAEDIFRTVRTGLNGTPMPSFAEELTVEQTWDVVSYVRSLAPEKEPDVKRTLVSKKVEGVLSLEMEHSQWASAQIFYVPFSGQVILKERLFQPAVHSLRFSSIYNETEIAFRIQWNDPTSKAHQEFGGGDEMILQFPAKHKEGERALPYFLMGQPGKSVNLWVWSDAYGKVVDAKASRLGDWMVREERLLNSKISYKNGQYTLLIKRDRVNDQKGSIQFPADRIVVPLAFSAVEGSSPEGGSKRGVTTWYNLLLEQPVGNNIIYVPVIIFLLILGLEVLLMLRTRRRS
;
A
#
# COMPACT_ATOMS: atom_id res chain seq x y z
N MET A 1 -53.51 27.42 58.83
CA MET A 1 -53.32 28.89 58.98
C MET A 1 -52.51 29.35 57.78
N ASN A 2 -53.14 29.68 56.66
CA ASN A 2 -53.59 31.04 56.28
C ASN A 2 -52.51 32.11 56.44
N ARG A 3 -51.92 32.58 55.33
CA ARG A 3 -52.32 33.85 54.70
C ARG A 3 -51.58 34.11 53.38
N ALA A 4 -52.38 34.49 52.38
CA ALA A 4 -52.00 35.06 51.09
C ALA A 4 -51.71 36.57 51.21
N TYR A 5 -50.88 37.12 50.32
CA TYR A 5 -50.83 38.49 49.76
C TYR A 5 -49.80 38.42 48.60
N CYS A 6 -50.13 38.47 47.31
CA CYS A 6 -50.64 39.56 46.46
C CYS A 6 -49.74 40.81 46.44
N GLY A 7 -49.06 41.08 45.32
CA GLY A 7 -48.54 42.42 45.01
C GLY A 7 -47.31 42.54 44.10
N LEU A 8 -47.56 43.11 42.91
CA LEU A 8 -46.69 43.94 42.06
C LEU A 8 -45.69 43.30 41.07
N PHE A 9 -46.15 43.33 39.81
CA PHE A 9 -45.41 43.55 38.57
C PHE A 9 -44.27 44.58 38.71
N GLY A 10 -43.06 44.18 38.30
CA GLY A 10 -41.97 45.07 37.94
C GLY A 10 -41.22 44.47 36.77
N LEU A 11 -41.45 45.01 35.57
CA LEU A 11 -40.69 44.72 34.35
C LEU A 11 -39.22 45.12 34.60
N PHE A 12 -38.32 44.13 34.65
CA PHE A 12 -36.89 44.34 34.50
C PHE A 12 -36.50 43.85 33.10
N LEU A 13 -36.30 44.80 32.18
CA LEU A 13 -35.60 44.58 30.93
C LEU A 13 -34.14 44.26 31.26
N LEU A 14 -33.80 42.97 31.34
CA LEU A 14 -32.42 42.52 31.32
C LEU A 14 -31.96 42.48 29.86
N SER A 15 -31.21 43.51 29.48
CA SER A 15 -30.35 43.51 28.31
C SER A 15 -29.34 42.37 28.42
N PHE A 16 -29.60 41.26 27.72
CA PHE A 16 -28.56 40.28 27.41
C PHE A 16 -27.65 40.88 26.34
N PRO A 17 -26.34 41.01 26.56
CA PRO A 17 -25.44 41.26 25.46
C PRO A 17 -25.44 39.99 24.60
N LEU A 18 -25.82 40.15 23.34
CA LEU A 18 -25.59 39.16 22.30
C LEU A 18 -24.07 39.05 22.14
N VAL A 19 -23.47 38.05 22.79
CA VAL A 19 -22.09 37.67 22.50
C VAL A 19 -22.13 36.99 21.14
N LEU A 20 -21.68 37.71 20.11
CA LEU A 20 -21.40 37.13 18.80
C LEU A 20 -20.39 35.99 18.98
N PHE A 21 -20.83 34.77 18.64
CA PHE A 21 -19.95 33.64 18.38
C PHE A 21 -19.22 33.89 17.05
N ALA A 22 -18.06 34.55 17.10
CA ALA A 22 -17.14 34.70 15.97
C ALA A 22 -15.75 34.11 16.27
N ALA A 23 -15.60 33.39 17.39
CA ALA A 23 -14.30 32.90 17.88
C ALA A 23 -14.02 31.40 17.57
N GLY A 24 -14.99 30.66 17.03
CA GLY A 24 -14.85 29.22 16.78
C GLY A 24 -13.99 28.90 15.56
N GLU A 25 -14.29 29.52 14.43
CA GLU A 25 -13.66 29.22 13.13
C GLU A 25 -12.17 29.59 13.09
N SER A 26 -11.80 30.77 13.59
CA SER A 26 -10.39 31.20 13.66
C SER A 26 -9.52 30.33 14.58
N GLN A 27 -10.13 29.72 15.61
CA GLN A 27 -9.42 28.87 16.56
C GLN A 27 -9.18 27.47 15.97
N ASP A 28 -10.14 26.95 15.20
CA ASP A 28 -10.06 25.67 14.50
C ASP A 28 -9.01 25.70 13.38
N PHE A 29 -8.88 26.80 12.64
CA PHE A 29 -7.83 26.95 11.62
C PHE A 29 -6.41 27.03 12.20
N ALA A 30 -6.21 27.76 13.31
CA ALA A 30 -4.89 27.83 13.96
C ALA A 30 -4.46 26.47 14.55
N ALA A 31 -5.42 25.73 15.12
CA ALA A 31 -5.19 24.37 15.58
C ALA A 31 -4.87 23.43 14.41
N GLY A 32 -5.62 23.52 13.31
CA GLY A 32 -5.41 22.74 12.09
C GLY A 32 -4.04 23.00 11.46
N LYS A 33 -3.64 24.28 11.38
CA LYS A 33 -2.31 24.69 10.91
C LYS A 33 -1.19 24.06 11.74
N THR A 34 -1.32 24.09 13.07
CA THR A 34 -0.32 23.51 13.96
C THR A 34 -0.16 22.01 13.72
N VAL A 35 -1.29 21.29 13.61
CA VAL A 35 -1.28 19.85 13.27
C VAL A 35 -0.63 19.61 11.91
N TYR A 36 -0.97 20.41 10.90
CA TYR A 36 -0.44 20.29 9.55
C TYR A 36 1.08 20.50 9.49
N GLU A 37 1.60 21.57 10.11
CA GLU A 37 3.02 21.89 10.10
C GLU A 37 3.87 20.83 10.83
N GLU A 38 3.35 20.28 11.93
CA GLU A 38 4.05 19.27 12.73
C GLU A 38 4.06 17.89 12.07
N ASN A 39 3.01 17.55 11.29
CA ASN A 39 2.75 16.16 10.87
C ASN A 39 2.68 15.94 9.35
N CYS A 40 2.26 16.95 8.58
CA CYS A 40 1.92 16.82 7.16
C CYS A 40 2.90 17.54 6.23
N ALA A 41 3.33 18.75 6.61
CA ALA A 41 4.11 19.66 5.76
C ALA A 41 5.47 19.09 5.31
N HIS A 42 6.08 18.18 6.08
CA HIS A 42 7.33 17.53 5.69
C HIS A 42 7.20 16.70 4.39
N CYS A 43 6.00 16.19 4.12
CA CYS A 43 5.68 15.49 2.89
C CYS A 43 4.94 16.40 1.91
N HIS A 44 3.87 17.06 2.36
CA HIS A 44 2.96 17.81 1.50
C HIS A 44 3.37 19.26 1.21
N GLY A 45 4.51 19.72 1.74
CA GLY A 45 4.95 21.12 1.60
C GLY A 45 4.23 22.03 2.61
N TYR A 46 4.88 23.13 2.98
CA TYR A 46 4.27 24.15 3.84
C TYR A 46 3.14 24.90 3.12
N GLU A 47 3.25 25.03 1.79
CA GLU A 47 2.25 25.65 0.91
C GLU A 47 1.22 24.65 0.37
N GLY A 48 1.25 23.38 0.81
CA GLY A 48 0.31 22.35 0.32
C GLY A 48 0.61 21.81 -1.08
N ASP A 49 1.67 22.28 -1.73
CA ASP A 49 2.04 22.00 -3.11
C ASP A 49 2.62 20.59 -3.37
N GLY A 50 2.65 19.72 -2.36
CA GLY A 50 3.20 18.38 -2.46
C GLY A 50 4.74 18.31 -2.56
N GLN A 51 5.46 19.44 -2.46
CA GLN A 51 6.93 19.53 -2.63
C GLN A 51 7.69 19.59 -1.29
N GLY A 52 7.21 18.87 -0.28
CA GLY A 52 7.89 18.79 1.01
C GLY A 52 9.28 18.14 0.94
N TYR A 53 10.08 18.28 2.01
CA TYR A 53 11.44 17.71 2.10
C TYR A 53 11.54 16.21 1.79
N ALA A 54 10.46 15.45 2.01
CA ALA A 54 10.42 14.02 1.72
C ALA A 54 10.26 13.69 0.22
N PHE A 55 9.90 14.66 -0.63
CA PHE A 55 9.51 14.47 -2.04
C PHE A 55 10.45 13.54 -2.80
N GLU A 56 11.76 13.77 -2.74
CA GLU A 56 12.77 12.98 -3.48
C GLU A 56 12.84 11.50 -3.07
N ASN A 57 12.41 11.15 -1.85
CA ASN A 57 12.63 9.83 -1.28
C ASN A 57 11.36 8.99 -1.17
N VAL A 58 10.20 9.52 -1.57
CA VAL A 58 8.91 8.84 -1.48
C VAL A 58 8.33 8.58 -2.86
N PHE A 59 7.80 7.38 -3.05
CA PHE A 59 7.07 6.97 -4.25
C PHE A 59 5.88 6.09 -3.81
N PRO A 60 4.63 6.43 -4.19
CA PRO A 60 4.20 7.59 -4.99
C PRO A 60 4.50 8.95 -4.32
N LYS A 61 4.49 10.03 -5.11
CA LYS A 61 4.69 11.39 -4.61
C LYS A 61 3.52 11.84 -3.71
N PRO A 62 3.78 12.73 -2.72
CA PRO A 62 2.73 13.35 -1.92
C PRO A 62 1.74 14.11 -2.81
N ARG A 63 0.50 14.22 -2.35
CA ARG A 63 -0.55 14.95 -3.07
C ARG A 63 -0.29 16.46 -2.94
N ASP A 64 -0.30 17.14 -4.08
CA ASP A 64 -0.54 18.57 -4.20
C ASP A 64 -2.01 18.89 -3.90
N PHE A 65 -2.24 19.69 -2.87
CA PHE A 65 -3.57 20.12 -2.45
C PHE A 65 -4.05 21.36 -3.18
N THR A 66 -3.17 22.18 -3.76
CA THR A 66 -3.57 23.49 -4.34
C THR A 66 -4.45 23.34 -5.57
N SER A 67 -4.31 22.22 -6.29
CA SER A 67 -5.12 21.92 -7.47
C SER A 67 -6.59 21.55 -7.22
N GLY A 68 -7.01 21.33 -5.97
CA GLY A 68 -8.35 20.76 -5.67
C GLY A 68 -8.57 19.32 -6.18
N MET A 69 -7.57 18.69 -6.83
CA MET A 69 -7.71 17.41 -7.51
C MET A 69 -7.32 16.21 -6.62
N PHE A 70 -8.34 15.62 -5.99
CA PHE A 70 -8.16 14.47 -5.10
C PHE A 70 -8.47 13.12 -5.75
N LYS A 71 -7.62 12.13 -5.48
CA LYS A 71 -7.77 10.77 -6.05
C LYS A 71 -9.00 10.04 -5.52
N ILE A 72 -9.25 10.13 -4.21
CA ILE A 72 -10.26 9.32 -3.53
C ILE A 72 -11.38 10.27 -3.11
N ARG A 73 -12.57 10.08 -3.68
CA ARG A 73 -13.71 10.99 -3.53
C ARG A 73 -15.02 10.21 -3.63
N THR A 74 -16.11 10.79 -3.17
CA THR A 74 -17.47 10.32 -3.45
C THR A 74 -18.22 11.16 -4.49
N THR A 75 -17.66 12.29 -4.90
CA THR A 75 -18.21 13.20 -5.94
C THR A 75 -17.91 12.72 -7.37
N ALA A 76 -18.55 13.32 -8.38
CA ALA A 76 -18.43 12.93 -9.80
C ALA A 76 -17.02 13.20 -10.35
N THR A 77 -16.54 12.49 -11.38
CA THR A 77 -15.17 12.68 -11.93
C THR A 77 -14.90 14.14 -12.26
N GLY A 78 -13.72 14.67 -11.90
CA GLY A 78 -13.39 16.10 -12.06
C GLY A 78 -13.70 16.95 -10.82
N GLU A 79 -14.76 16.62 -10.07
CA GLU A 79 -15.20 17.43 -8.92
C GLU A 79 -14.26 17.37 -7.70
N GLU A 80 -14.39 18.36 -6.83
CA GLU A 80 -13.71 18.41 -5.53
C GLU A 80 -14.18 17.31 -4.56
N PRO A 81 -13.35 16.86 -3.61
CA PRO A 81 -13.78 15.95 -2.56
C PRO A 81 -14.71 16.64 -1.56
N THR A 82 -15.57 15.87 -0.91
CA THR A 82 -16.26 16.37 0.29
C THR A 82 -15.30 16.43 1.49
N GLN A 83 -15.59 17.28 2.48
CA GLN A 83 -14.85 17.28 3.76
C GLN A 83 -14.79 15.89 4.40
N LYS A 84 -15.87 15.10 4.26
CA LYS A 84 -15.93 13.72 4.74
C LYS A 84 -14.95 12.79 4.01
N ASP A 85 -14.76 12.98 2.72
CA ASP A 85 -13.78 12.21 1.94
C ASP A 85 -12.36 12.49 2.46
N LEU A 86 -12.03 13.78 2.64
CA LEU A 86 -10.75 14.20 3.19
C LEU A 86 -10.51 13.64 4.60
N LEU A 87 -11.48 13.81 5.50
CA LEU A 87 -11.42 13.28 6.86
C LEU A 87 -11.19 11.77 6.85
N GLN A 88 -11.91 11.02 6.02
CA GLN A 88 -11.75 9.57 5.94
C GLN A 88 -10.36 9.16 5.44
N ILE A 89 -9.80 9.89 4.47
CA ILE A 89 -8.44 9.63 3.93
C ILE A 89 -7.37 9.97 4.96
N ILE A 90 -7.50 11.09 5.66
CA ILE A 90 -6.57 11.50 6.71
C ILE A 90 -6.63 10.48 7.85
N SER A 91 -7.83 10.14 8.35
CA SER A 91 -8.05 9.17 9.44
C SER A 91 -7.36 7.84 9.18
N ARG A 92 -7.68 7.17 8.05
CA ARG A 92 -7.20 5.82 7.76
C ARG A 92 -5.82 5.78 7.07
N GLY A 93 -5.32 6.92 6.61
CA GLY A 93 -4.16 7.01 5.74
C GLY A 93 -4.39 6.49 4.32
N MET A 94 -3.29 6.23 3.61
CA MET A 94 -3.33 5.70 2.24
C MET A 94 -2.44 4.46 2.09
N PRO A 95 -3.03 3.25 2.21
CA PRO A 95 -2.30 2.00 2.07
C PRO A 95 -1.48 1.95 0.78
N GLY A 96 -0.27 1.41 0.90
CA GLY A 96 0.67 1.32 -0.20
C GLY A 96 1.39 2.61 -0.58
N SER A 97 1.15 3.70 0.14
CA SER A 97 1.98 4.91 0.10
C SER A 97 2.76 5.09 1.42
N THR A 98 3.39 6.25 1.60
CA THR A 98 4.02 6.67 2.87
C THR A 98 3.07 7.41 3.80
N MET A 99 1.79 7.61 3.43
CA MET A 99 0.78 8.28 4.26
C MET A 99 0.24 7.31 5.33
N PRO A 100 0.59 7.50 6.61
CA PRO A 100 0.19 6.60 7.69
C PRO A 100 -1.28 6.80 8.09
N GLU A 101 -1.77 5.90 8.93
CA GLU A 101 -3.07 6.00 9.58
C GLU A 101 -3.00 6.98 10.77
N TRP A 102 -3.67 8.13 10.66
CA TRP A 102 -3.59 9.22 11.64
C TRP A 102 -4.57 9.09 12.79
N GLU A 103 -5.64 8.30 12.68
CA GLU A 103 -6.60 8.08 13.78
C GLU A 103 -5.99 7.43 15.02
N SER A 104 -4.83 6.76 14.84
CA SER A 104 -4.07 6.19 15.94
C SER A 104 -3.16 7.20 16.67
N ILE A 105 -2.98 8.40 16.11
CA ILE A 105 -2.03 9.42 16.55
C ILE A 105 -2.76 10.71 16.97
N LEU A 106 -3.70 11.17 16.15
CA LEU A 106 -4.47 12.38 16.31
C LEU A 106 -5.83 12.06 16.93
N ASN A 107 -6.33 12.97 17.77
CA ASN A 107 -7.71 12.88 18.26
C ASN A 107 -8.71 13.44 17.23
N GLU A 108 -10.00 13.25 17.49
CA GLU A 108 -11.07 13.65 16.57
C GLU A 108 -11.05 15.16 16.25
N GLU A 109 -10.92 16.03 17.26
CA GLU A 109 -10.85 17.49 17.09
C GLU A 109 -9.67 17.89 16.18
N GLN A 110 -8.49 17.28 16.39
CA GLN A 110 -7.31 17.52 15.56
C GLN A 110 -7.51 17.05 14.12
N LEU A 111 -8.21 15.92 13.91
CA LEU A 111 -8.52 15.41 12.58
C LEU A 111 -9.46 16.36 11.82
N TYR A 112 -10.50 16.87 12.47
CA TYR A 112 -11.39 17.87 11.86
C TYR A 112 -10.65 19.18 11.56
N ALA A 113 -9.88 19.69 12.52
CA ALA A 113 -9.13 20.93 12.37
C ALA A 113 -8.11 20.86 11.21
N VAL A 114 -7.34 19.78 11.11
CA VAL A 114 -6.39 19.61 9.99
C VAL A 114 -7.11 19.39 8.66
N THR A 115 -8.28 18.74 8.67
CA THR A 115 -9.10 18.58 7.45
C THR A 115 -9.54 19.93 6.91
N ALA A 116 -10.10 20.80 7.76
CA ALA A 116 -10.48 22.16 7.38
C ALA A 116 -9.27 22.98 6.90
N TYR A 117 -8.11 22.81 7.54
CA TYR A 117 -6.88 23.48 7.10
C TYR A 117 -6.40 23.00 5.72
N VAL A 118 -6.60 21.72 5.37
CA VAL A 118 -6.28 21.20 4.03
C VAL A 118 -7.22 21.77 2.96
N GLU A 119 -8.52 21.94 3.27
CA GLU A 119 -9.50 22.53 2.35
C GLU A 119 -9.11 23.95 1.93
N LYS A 120 -8.47 24.70 2.83
CA LYS A 120 -8.00 26.06 2.55
C LYS A 120 -7.06 26.15 1.34
N PHE A 121 -6.25 25.12 1.06
CA PHE A 121 -5.23 25.21 0.01
C PHE A 121 -5.80 25.37 -1.40
N TYR A 122 -7.06 24.97 -1.62
CA TYR A 122 -7.70 25.04 -2.94
C TYR A 122 -8.98 25.88 -2.96
N LYS A 123 -9.57 26.19 -1.80
CA LYS A 123 -10.74 27.09 -1.71
C LYS A 123 -10.40 28.57 -1.60
N ALA A 124 -9.12 28.91 -1.45
CA ALA A 124 -8.70 30.30 -1.26
C ALA A 124 -8.81 31.17 -2.52
N GLU A 125 -9.04 30.58 -3.71
CA GLU A 125 -9.22 31.33 -4.96
C GLU A 125 -10.63 31.94 -5.10
N ASP A 126 -11.64 31.42 -4.38
CA ASP A 126 -13.03 31.90 -4.48
C ASP A 126 -13.33 33.12 -3.58
N GLU A 127 -12.49 33.42 -2.59
CA GLU A 127 -12.70 34.55 -1.66
C GLU A 127 -12.06 35.87 -2.14
N GLU A 128 -11.17 35.85 -3.14
CA GLU A 128 -10.52 37.07 -3.66
C GLU A 128 -11.28 37.74 -4.83
N SER A 129 -12.33 37.11 -5.40
CA SER A 129 -13.11 37.69 -6.53
C SER A 129 -14.23 38.64 -6.12
N ASP A 130 -14.68 38.59 -4.86
CA ASP A 130 -15.90 39.30 -4.42
C ASP A 130 -15.63 40.68 -3.79
N ASP A 131 -14.36 41.04 -3.57
CA ASP A 131 -13.96 42.27 -2.87
C ASP A 131 -13.55 43.44 -3.81
N GLU A 132 -13.57 43.27 -5.14
CA GLU A 132 -13.16 44.31 -6.12
C GLU A 132 -14.32 45.07 -6.81
N GLU A 133 -15.59 44.87 -6.43
CA GLU A 133 -16.74 45.59 -7.04
C GLU A 133 -17.29 46.78 -6.23
N ASP A 134 -16.65 47.18 -5.12
CA ASP A 134 -17.17 48.25 -4.26
C ASP A 134 -16.10 49.31 -3.91
N SER A 135 -15.47 49.91 -4.92
CA SER A 135 -14.76 51.20 -4.71
C SER A 135 -14.59 52.06 -5.96
N ASP A 136 -15.70 52.46 -6.61
CA ASP A 136 -15.69 53.60 -7.52
C ASP A 136 -16.61 54.71 -6.98
N GLU A 137 -16.08 55.53 -6.07
CA GLU A 137 -16.60 56.87 -5.78
C GLU A 137 -15.43 57.87 -5.59
N ASP A 138 -15.27 58.72 -6.62
CA ASP A 138 -14.86 60.12 -6.64
C ASP A 138 -13.59 60.60 -5.89
N ASP A 139 -12.58 61.04 -6.65
CA ASP A 139 -11.99 62.38 -6.43
C ASP A 139 -11.33 62.93 -7.71
N GLU A 140 -11.86 64.05 -8.21
CA GLU A 140 -11.23 64.88 -9.25
C GLU A 140 -10.02 65.63 -8.68
N THR A 141 -8.96 65.84 -9.48
CA THR A 141 -8.41 67.19 -9.78
C THR A 141 -7.18 67.15 -10.71
N ASP A 142 -7.40 67.65 -11.93
CA ASP A 142 -6.69 68.76 -12.58
C ASP A 142 -5.14 68.73 -12.72
N SER A 143 -4.64 68.54 -13.95
CA SER A 143 -3.74 69.51 -14.61
C SER A 143 -3.46 69.17 -16.07
N GLU A 144 -3.62 70.20 -16.89
CA GLU A 144 -3.49 70.37 -18.34
C GLU A 144 -2.12 69.95 -18.96
N GLU A 145 -2.10 69.45 -20.22
CA GLU A 145 -1.68 70.21 -21.41
C GLU A 145 -1.77 69.42 -22.75
N ALA A 146 -2.29 70.13 -23.76
CA ALA A 146 -2.51 69.93 -25.22
C ALA A 146 -1.42 69.16 -26.03
N ALA A 147 -1.61 68.69 -27.28
CA ALA A 147 -2.42 69.18 -28.41
C ALA A 147 -2.52 68.14 -29.58
N ASP A 148 -3.53 68.34 -30.44
CA ASP A 148 -3.69 68.05 -31.90
C ASP A 148 -3.66 66.58 -32.38
N ASP A 149 -4.51 66.08 -33.30
CA ASP A 149 -5.43 66.67 -34.29
C ASP A 149 -6.35 65.53 -34.84
N ASP A 150 -7.60 65.88 -35.21
CA ASP A 150 -8.41 65.49 -36.40
C ASP A 150 -8.44 64.03 -36.96
N GLU A 151 -9.52 63.44 -37.49
CA GLU A 151 -10.94 63.80 -37.71
C GLU A 151 -11.79 62.51 -37.83
N ALA A 152 -13.09 62.67 -37.58
CA ALA A 152 -14.29 61.97 -38.07
C ALA A 152 -14.19 60.69 -38.95
N ASP A 153 -14.98 59.67 -38.58
CA ASP A 153 -16.04 59.12 -39.43
C ASP A 153 -17.10 58.39 -38.57
N GLU A 154 -18.34 58.86 -38.67
CA GLU A 154 -19.57 58.22 -38.18
C GLU A 154 -20.05 57.20 -39.21
N GLU A 155 -20.28 55.92 -38.87
CA GLU A 155 -21.32 55.10 -39.52
C GLU A 155 -21.88 54.01 -38.57
N GLU A 156 -23.19 54.12 -38.32
CA GLU A 156 -24.21 53.08 -38.09
C GLU A 156 -24.22 52.27 -36.77
N GLU A 157 -25.11 52.73 -35.87
CA GLU A 157 -25.71 51.95 -34.78
C GLU A 157 -26.64 50.87 -35.37
N GLU A 158 -26.24 49.59 -35.30
CA GLU A 158 -27.18 48.47 -35.36
C GLU A 158 -27.71 48.21 -33.95
N GLU A 159 -28.99 48.47 -33.73
CA GLU A 159 -29.74 47.99 -32.56
C GLU A 159 -29.76 46.46 -32.59
N VAL A 160 -28.92 45.84 -31.75
CA VAL A 160 -29.09 44.45 -31.33
C VAL A 160 -29.91 44.51 -30.05
N ASP A 161 -31.16 44.07 -30.14
CA ASP A 161 -31.98 43.71 -28.97
C ASP A 161 -31.22 42.63 -28.20
N ASP A 162 -30.54 43.03 -27.13
CA ASP A 162 -30.07 42.14 -26.08
C ASP A 162 -31.31 41.64 -25.34
N GLU A 163 -31.91 40.56 -25.84
CA GLU A 163 -32.79 39.72 -25.04
C GLU A 163 -31.91 39.08 -23.96
N ASP A 164 -32.05 39.59 -22.73
CA ASP A 164 -31.57 39.00 -21.48
C ASP A 164 -32.09 37.54 -21.37
N ASP A 165 -31.34 36.59 -21.95
CA ASP A 165 -31.40 35.19 -21.55
C ASP A 165 -30.50 35.06 -20.30
N ASP A 166 -31.05 35.51 -19.16
CA ASP A 166 -30.67 35.00 -17.84
C ASP A 166 -31.06 33.50 -17.81
N GLU A 167 -30.29 32.66 -18.51
CA GLU A 167 -30.21 31.25 -18.17
C GLU A 167 -29.51 31.21 -16.81
N ASP A 168 -30.32 31.19 -15.75
CA ASP A 168 -29.94 30.76 -14.42
C ASP A 168 -29.18 29.42 -14.57
N ASP A 169 -27.86 29.49 -14.68
CA ASP A 169 -26.95 28.36 -14.48
C ASP A 169 -27.08 27.97 -12.99
N GLU A 170 -28.16 27.29 -12.65
CA GLU A 170 -28.29 26.55 -11.40
C GLU A 170 -27.15 25.53 -11.41
N GLU A 171 -26.03 25.91 -10.80
CA GLU A 171 -24.87 25.06 -10.56
C GLU A 171 -25.39 23.76 -9.92
N GLU A 172 -25.53 22.72 -10.75
CA GLU A 172 -26.22 21.50 -10.37
C GLU A 172 -25.33 20.79 -9.35
N VAL A 173 -25.50 21.08 -8.05
CA VAL A 173 -24.67 20.54 -6.98
C VAL A 173 -24.78 19.02 -7.01
N LEU A 174 -23.81 18.37 -7.67
CA LEU A 174 -23.84 16.94 -7.92
C LEU A 174 -23.73 16.20 -6.58
N ALA A 175 -24.85 15.64 -6.14
CA ALA A 175 -24.93 14.93 -4.87
C ALA A 175 -23.89 13.79 -4.81
N PRO A 176 -23.26 13.55 -3.64
CA PRO A 176 -22.29 12.47 -3.48
C PRO A 176 -22.83 11.10 -3.90
N LEU A 177 -21.96 10.25 -4.45
CA LEU A 177 -22.28 8.91 -4.92
C LEU A 177 -22.97 8.09 -3.82
N VAL A 178 -24.22 7.73 -4.08
CA VAL A 178 -24.95 6.77 -3.25
C VAL A 178 -24.49 5.35 -3.59
N ILE A 179 -23.84 4.70 -2.64
CA ILE A 179 -23.38 3.31 -2.79
C ILE A 179 -24.47 2.37 -2.24
N PRO A 180 -25.14 1.58 -3.10
CA PRO A 180 -26.15 0.64 -2.62
C PRO A 180 -25.50 -0.51 -1.82
N PRO A 181 -26.26 -1.27 -1.03
CA PRO A 181 -25.73 -2.43 -0.31
C PRO A 181 -25.09 -3.45 -1.27
N ALA A 182 -23.90 -3.94 -0.91
CA ALA A 182 -23.17 -4.92 -1.71
C ALA A 182 -23.95 -6.25 -1.78
N PRO A 183 -24.23 -6.78 -2.99
CA PRO A 183 -24.79 -8.12 -3.15
C PRO A 183 -23.81 -9.22 -2.70
N ASP A 184 -24.34 -10.40 -2.40
CA ASP A 184 -23.51 -11.57 -2.15
C ASP A 184 -22.75 -11.97 -3.44
N SER A 185 -21.46 -12.24 -3.29
CA SER A 185 -20.63 -12.73 -4.41
C SER A 185 -20.96 -14.18 -4.73
N SER A 186 -21.15 -14.49 -6.01
CA SER A 186 -21.38 -15.86 -6.53
C SER A 186 -20.38 -16.22 -7.62
N THR A 187 -20.33 -17.49 -8.02
CA THR A 187 -19.52 -17.93 -9.17
C THR A 187 -19.92 -17.24 -10.47
N GLU A 188 -21.22 -16.93 -10.62
CA GLU A 188 -21.77 -16.24 -11.77
C GLU A 188 -21.44 -14.75 -11.76
N SER A 189 -21.50 -14.07 -10.61
CA SER A 189 -21.12 -12.65 -10.52
C SER A 189 -19.64 -12.44 -10.81
N ILE A 190 -18.79 -13.34 -10.29
CA ILE A 190 -17.34 -13.35 -10.58
C ILE A 190 -17.09 -13.57 -12.07
N ALA A 191 -17.80 -14.50 -12.71
CA ALA A 191 -17.63 -14.78 -14.13
C ALA A 191 -18.05 -13.58 -15.01
N ARG A 192 -19.20 -12.94 -14.71
CA ARG A 192 -19.66 -11.72 -15.40
C ARG A 192 -18.70 -10.56 -15.17
N GLY A 193 -18.25 -10.35 -13.93
CA GLY A 193 -17.28 -9.32 -13.59
C GLY A 193 -15.99 -9.45 -14.37
N LYS A 194 -15.47 -10.68 -14.50
CA LYS A 194 -14.30 -10.97 -15.33
C LYS A 194 -14.51 -10.57 -16.78
N GLU A 195 -15.65 -10.93 -17.38
CA GLU A 195 -15.97 -10.56 -18.75
C GLU A 195 -16.06 -9.04 -18.92
N LEU A 196 -16.72 -8.35 -17.99
CA LEU A 196 -16.85 -6.89 -17.99
C LEU A 196 -15.48 -6.20 -17.92
N THR A 197 -14.56 -6.65 -17.06
CA THR A 197 -13.20 -6.06 -17.00
C THR A 197 -12.42 -6.16 -18.31
N LEU A 198 -12.71 -7.16 -19.14
CA LEU A 198 -12.11 -7.28 -20.47
C LEU A 198 -12.86 -6.43 -21.51
N LYS A 199 -14.19 -6.33 -21.36
CA LYS A 199 -15.05 -5.54 -22.27
C LYS A 199 -14.73 -4.04 -22.19
N VAL A 200 -14.52 -3.51 -20.98
CA VAL A 200 -14.13 -2.11 -20.76
C VAL A 200 -12.61 -1.93 -20.67
N GLU A 201 -11.85 -2.92 -21.15
CA GLU A 201 -10.39 -2.85 -21.33
C GLU A 201 -9.57 -2.56 -20.06
N CYS A 202 -10.06 -2.91 -18.86
CA CYS A 202 -9.28 -2.76 -17.62
C CYS A 202 -7.95 -3.54 -17.67
N ASP A 203 -7.87 -4.61 -18.47
CA ASP A 203 -6.69 -5.45 -18.62
C ASP A 203 -5.53 -4.75 -19.36
N LYS A 204 -5.78 -3.65 -20.07
CA LYS A 204 -4.72 -2.85 -20.71
C LYS A 204 -3.77 -2.24 -19.68
N CYS A 205 -4.30 -1.88 -18.51
CA CYS A 205 -3.53 -1.32 -17.40
C CYS A 205 -3.32 -2.36 -16.30
N HIS A 206 -4.38 -3.01 -15.81
CA HIS A 206 -4.27 -3.92 -14.67
C HIS A 206 -3.78 -5.33 -15.03
N GLY A 207 -3.72 -5.66 -16.33
CA GLY A 207 -3.37 -6.99 -16.80
C GLY A 207 -4.49 -8.02 -16.59
N LYS A 208 -4.44 -9.13 -17.34
CA LYS A 208 -5.50 -10.16 -17.31
C LYS A 208 -5.63 -10.88 -15.96
N ALA A 209 -4.55 -10.89 -15.19
CA ALA A 209 -4.51 -11.48 -13.85
C ALA A 209 -4.65 -10.42 -12.74
N GLY A 210 -4.88 -9.15 -13.09
CA GLY A 210 -5.02 -8.05 -12.14
C GLY A 210 -3.74 -7.71 -11.39
N ARG A 211 -2.55 -7.91 -11.97
CA ARG A 211 -1.26 -7.70 -11.29
C ARG A 211 -0.60 -6.37 -11.63
N GLY A 212 -1.29 -5.50 -12.36
CA GLY A 212 -0.73 -4.24 -12.83
C GLY A 212 0.28 -4.40 -13.96
N ASP A 213 0.23 -5.53 -14.68
CA ASP A 213 1.17 -5.91 -15.75
C ASP A 213 0.55 -5.78 -17.16
N GLY A 214 -0.46 -4.92 -17.30
CA GLY A 214 -1.08 -4.64 -18.58
C GLY A 214 -0.08 -3.98 -19.56
N PRO A 215 -0.28 -4.13 -20.89
CA PRO A 215 0.62 -3.57 -21.90
C PRO A 215 0.86 -2.05 -21.76
N SER A 216 -0.10 -1.30 -21.23
CA SER A 216 0.00 0.14 -21.01
C SER A 216 0.44 0.53 -19.60
N ALA A 217 0.56 -0.43 -18.67
CA ALA A 217 0.81 -0.17 -17.25
C ALA A 217 2.09 0.63 -17.00
N MET A 218 3.07 0.46 -17.87
CA MET A 218 4.38 1.10 -17.72
C MET A 218 4.45 2.52 -18.30
N GLU A 219 3.47 2.89 -19.12
CA GLU A 219 3.40 4.19 -19.81
C GLU A 219 2.54 5.21 -19.04
N LEU A 220 1.80 4.75 -18.03
CA LEU A 220 0.90 5.58 -17.24
C LEU A 220 1.67 6.60 -16.40
N LYS A 221 1.19 7.84 -16.44
CA LYS A 221 1.71 8.98 -15.69
C LYS A 221 0.56 9.74 -15.04
N ASP A 222 0.83 10.47 -13.97
CA ASP A 222 -0.14 11.45 -13.47
C ASP A 222 -0.16 12.71 -14.34
N ASP A 223 -1.24 13.50 -14.18
CA ASP A 223 -1.45 14.70 -14.98
C ASP A 223 -0.62 15.89 -14.46
N TRP A 224 -0.28 15.88 -13.16
CA TRP A 224 0.36 17.00 -12.47
C TRP A 224 1.84 17.16 -12.81
N ASN A 225 2.66 16.14 -12.56
CA ASN A 225 4.10 16.22 -12.71
C ASN A 225 4.65 15.11 -13.61
N GLN A 226 3.77 14.46 -14.38
CA GLN A 226 4.09 13.40 -15.34
C GLN A 226 4.87 12.25 -14.69
N HIS A 227 4.65 12.02 -13.39
CA HIS A 227 5.35 10.96 -12.67
C HIS A 227 4.73 9.60 -12.98
N PRO A 228 5.56 8.54 -13.09
CA PRO A 228 5.07 7.21 -13.36
C PRO A 228 4.03 6.75 -12.33
N MET A 229 2.91 6.22 -12.81
CA MET A 229 1.82 5.74 -11.98
C MET A 229 1.59 4.25 -12.24
N ARG A 230 1.83 3.42 -11.24
CA ARG A 230 1.63 1.97 -11.36
C ARG A 230 0.19 1.59 -10.97
N PRO A 231 -0.53 0.80 -11.80
CA PRO A 231 -1.85 0.29 -11.45
C PRO A 231 -1.82 -0.56 -10.19
N ALA A 232 -2.96 -0.59 -9.48
CA ALA A 232 -3.10 -1.44 -8.30
C ALA A 232 -3.05 -2.93 -8.68
N ASP A 233 -2.30 -3.70 -7.88
CA ASP A 233 -2.29 -5.16 -7.91
C ASP A 233 -3.49 -5.72 -7.13
N TRP A 234 -4.50 -6.19 -7.87
CA TRP A 234 -5.74 -6.77 -7.35
C TRP A 234 -5.51 -8.05 -6.54
N THR A 235 -4.33 -8.67 -6.62
CA THR A 235 -3.98 -9.83 -5.79
C THR A 235 -3.53 -9.45 -4.37
N ALA A 236 -3.38 -8.15 -4.09
CA ALA A 236 -2.97 -7.60 -2.80
C ALA A 236 -3.87 -6.41 -2.36
N PRO A 237 -5.19 -6.62 -2.16
CA PRO A 237 -6.16 -5.54 -1.94
C PRO A 237 -5.91 -4.73 -0.66
N TRP A 238 -5.24 -5.28 0.36
CA TRP A 238 -4.77 -4.52 1.54
C TRP A 238 -3.82 -3.35 1.20
N ARG A 239 -3.38 -3.23 -0.06
CA ARG A 239 -2.57 -2.13 -0.59
C ARG A 239 -3.37 -1.11 -1.39
N PHE A 240 -4.69 -1.27 -1.52
CA PHE A 240 -5.51 -0.34 -2.27
C PHE A 240 -5.56 1.02 -1.55
N ARG A 241 -5.09 2.06 -2.24
CA ARG A 241 -5.05 3.44 -1.75
C ARG A 241 -6.44 3.97 -1.37
N GLY A 242 -7.46 3.54 -2.13
CA GLY A 242 -8.87 3.87 -1.88
C GLY A 242 -9.55 3.00 -0.83
N GLY A 243 -8.87 2.01 -0.25
CA GLY A 243 -9.48 1.01 0.63
C GLY A 243 -9.86 -0.28 -0.09
N ASN A 244 -10.06 -1.34 0.70
CA ASN A 244 -10.22 -2.71 0.21
C ASN A 244 -11.60 -3.31 0.45
N ARG A 245 -12.54 -2.52 1.00
CA ARG A 245 -13.92 -2.95 1.14
C ARG A 245 -14.62 -3.01 -0.21
N ALA A 246 -15.71 -3.75 -0.30
CA ALA A 246 -16.49 -3.87 -1.53
C ALA A 246 -16.98 -2.49 -2.00
N GLU A 247 -17.42 -1.65 -1.07
CA GLU A 247 -17.89 -0.28 -1.30
C GLU A 247 -16.76 0.66 -1.75
N ASP A 248 -15.54 0.48 -1.23
CA ASP A 248 -14.38 1.27 -1.64
C ASP A 248 -13.98 1.00 -3.10
N ILE A 249 -14.03 -0.28 -3.50
CA ILE A 249 -13.76 -0.70 -4.88
C ILE A 249 -14.89 -0.21 -5.79
N PHE A 250 -16.15 -0.36 -5.37
CA PHE A 250 -17.30 0.16 -6.10
C PHE A 250 -17.18 1.65 -6.36
N ARG A 251 -16.88 2.44 -5.32
CA ARG A 251 -16.62 3.89 -5.43
C ARG A 251 -15.52 4.17 -6.43
N THR A 252 -14.36 3.51 -6.28
CA THR A 252 -13.20 3.72 -7.17
C THR A 252 -13.54 3.48 -8.65
N VAL A 253 -14.32 2.45 -8.97
CA VAL A 253 -14.76 2.18 -10.35
C VAL A 253 -15.73 3.24 -10.86
N ARG A 254 -16.61 3.76 -10.00
CA ARG A 254 -17.68 4.71 -10.36
C ARG A 254 -17.26 6.18 -10.35
N THR A 255 -16.23 6.55 -9.60
CA THR A 255 -15.76 7.95 -9.49
C THR A 255 -14.50 8.20 -10.31
N GLY A 256 -13.79 7.14 -10.70
CA GLY A 256 -12.42 7.25 -11.19
C GLY A 256 -11.48 7.79 -10.11
N LEU A 257 -10.26 8.14 -10.53
CA LEU A 257 -9.23 8.72 -9.68
C LEU A 257 -8.68 10.00 -10.35
N ASN A 258 -9.16 11.18 -9.91
CA ASN A 258 -8.76 12.47 -10.50
C ASN A 258 -7.22 12.65 -10.51
N GLY A 259 -6.72 13.24 -11.60
CA GLY A 259 -5.29 13.45 -11.84
C GLY A 259 -4.53 12.16 -12.15
N THR A 260 -5.21 11.10 -12.58
CA THR A 260 -4.59 9.83 -12.98
C THR A 260 -5.28 9.22 -14.21
N PRO A 261 -4.63 8.29 -14.92
CA PRO A 261 -5.22 7.60 -16.07
C PRO A 261 -6.33 6.58 -15.73
N MET A 262 -6.83 6.53 -14.48
CA MET A 262 -7.94 5.65 -14.09
C MET A 262 -9.26 6.44 -14.18
N PRO A 263 -10.03 6.30 -15.28
CA PRO A 263 -11.25 7.07 -15.49
C PRO A 263 -12.39 6.57 -14.60
N SER A 264 -13.47 7.33 -14.60
CA SER A 264 -14.78 6.83 -14.16
C SER A 264 -15.32 5.82 -15.18
N PHE A 265 -15.96 4.76 -14.68
CA PHE A 265 -16.71 3.80 -15.49
C PHE A 265 -18.23 3.91 -15.24
N ALA A 266 -18.69 5.06 -14.73
CA ALA A 266 -20.09 5.25 -14.36
C ALA A 266 -21.05 5.25 -15.56
N GLU A 267 -20.57 5.59 -16.75
CA GLU A 267 -21.35 5.63 -17.99
C GLU A 267 -21.31 4.30 -18.74
N GLU A 268 -20.21 3.56 -18.61
CA GLU A 268 -19.97 2.29 -19.31
C GLU A 268 -20.55 1.09 -18.56
N LEU A 269 -20.67 1.18 -17.23
CA LEU A 269 -21.13 0.10 -16.36
C LEU A 269 -22.35 0.53 -15.54
N THR A 270 -23.38 -0.31 -15.55
CA THR A 270 -24.50 -0.16 -14.60
C THR A 270 -24.05 -0.42 -13.17
N VAL A 271 -24.90 -0.08 -12.20
CA VAL A 271 -24.66 -0.35 -10.78
C VAL A 271 -24.45 -1.85 -10.52
N GLU A 272 -25.30 -2.71 -11.09
CA GLU A 272 -25.21 -4.17 -10.96
C GLU A 272 -23.93 -4.72 -11.61
N GLN A 273 -23.60 -4.21 -12.80
CA GLN A 273 -22.37 -4.58 -13.50
C GLN A 273 -21.12 -4.17 -12.71
N THR A 274 -21.16 -3.02 -12.04
CA THR A 274 -20.09 -2.57 -11.15
C THR A 274 -19.90 -3.56 -9.98
N TRP A 275 -20.98 -4.06 -9.37
CA TRP A 275 -20.88 -5.09 -8.32
C TRP A 275 -20.34 -6.43 -8.81
N ASP A 276 -20.63 -6.80 -10.06
CA ASP A 276 -20.02 -7.97 -10.69
C ASP A 276 -18.50 -7.76 -10.83
N VAL A 277 -18.05 -6.58 -11.29
CA VAL A 277 -16.62 -6.22 -11.35
C VAL A 277 -15.97 -6.28 -9.97
N VAL A 278 -16.61 -5.72 -8.94
CA VAL A 278 -16.13 -5.80 -7.55
C VAL A 278 -15.99 -7.25 -7.08
N SER A 279 -16.97 -8.11 -7.40
CA SER A 279 -16.93 -9.54 -7.08
C SER A 279 -15.70 -10.20 -7.71
N TYR A 280 -15.43 -9.91 -8.99
CA TYR A 280 -14.26 -10.43 -9.68
C TYR A 280 -12.95 -9.93 -9.08
N VAL A 281 -12.79 -8.61 -8.89
CA VAL A 281 -11.56 -8.03 -8.31
C VAL A 281 -11.25 -8.64 -6.94
N ARG A 282 -12.27 -8.77 -6.08
CA ARG A 282 -12.10 -9.39 -4.75
C ARG A 282 -11.79 -10.88 -4.81
N SER A 283 -12.22 -11.59 -5.87
CA SER A 283 -11.94 -13.02 -6.05
C SER A 283 -10.46 -13.34 -6.36
N LEU A 284 -9.67 -12.35 -6.78
CA LEU A 284 -8.26 -12.54 -7.16
C LEU A 284 -7.31 -12.60 -5.96
N ALA A 285 -7.80 -12.28 -4.76
CA ALA A 285 -7.03 -12.25 -3.54
C ALA A 285 -7.64 -13.17 -2.48
N PRO A 286 -6.84 -13.63 -1.48
CA PRO A 286 -7.41 -14.28 -0.31
C PRO A 286 -8.34 -13.30 0.43
N GLU A 287 -9.40 -13.84 1.04
CA GLU A 287 -10.39 -13.04 1.79
C GLU A 287 -9.77 -12.22 2.93
N LYS A 288 -8.69 -12.73 3.53
CA LYS A 288 -7.94 -12.07 4.60
C LYS A 288 -6.53 -11.74 4.14
N GLU A 289 -6.03 -10.61 4.63
CA GLU A 289 -4.62 -10.28 4.50
C GLU A 289 -3.74 -11.40 5.06
N PRO A 290 -2.66 -11.79 4.37
CA PRO A 290 -1.78 -12.84 4.85
C PRO A 290 -1.06 -12.49 6.16
N ASP A 291 -1.11 -13.39 7.13
CA ASP A 291 -0.36 -13.23 8.38
C ASP A 291 1.16 -13.27 8.16
N VAL A 292 1.87 -12.32 8.78
CA VAL A 292 3.35 -12.29 8.78
C VAL A 292 3.90 -13.19 9.88
N LYS A 293 4.47 -14.34 9.49
CA LYS A 293 5.09 -15.29 10.43
C LYS A 293 6.60 -15.11 10.48
N ARG A 294 7.14 -14.92 11.69
CA ARG A 294 8.61 -14.84 11.91
C ARG A 294 9.33 -16.17 11.74
N THR A 295 8.61 -17.28 11.82
CA THR A 295 9.15 -18.63 11.63
C THR A 295 8.59 -19.22 10.35
N LEU A 296 9.48 -19.51 9.41
CA LEU A 296 9.20 -20.09 8.09
C LEU A 296 9.52 -21.59 8.18
N VAL A 297 8.53 -22.45 8.05
CA VAL A 297 8.71 -23.90 8.18
C VAL A 297 9.07 -24.50 6.83
N SER A 298 10.22 -25.18 6.76
CA SER A 298 10.60 -26.02 5.64
C SER A 298 9.99 -27.41 5.82
N LYS A 299 9.18 -27.85 4.84
CA LYS A 299 8.47 -29.12 4.89
C LYS A 299 9.43 -30.27 4.53
N LYS A 300 9.44 -31.33 5.33
CA LYS A 300 10.19 -32.54 4.97
C LYS A 300 9.42 -33.35 3.92
N VAL A 301 10.08 -33.72 2.83
CA VAL A 301 9.51 -34.52 1.73
C VAL A 301 10.40 -35.70 1.37
N GLU A 302 9.83 -36.69 0.70
CA GLU A 302 10.55 -37.87 0.22
C GLU A 302 10.99 -37.71 -1.25
N GLY A 303 12.03 -38.46 -1.63
CA GLY A 303 12.57 -38.49 -2.99
C GLY A 303 13.48 -37.32 -3.32
N VAL A 304 13.98 -37.31 -4.56
CA VAL A 304 14.86 -36.24 -5.10
C VAL A 304 14.03 -34.98 -5.31
N LEU A 305 14.58 -33.81 -4.96
CA LEU A 305 13.86 -32.55 -5.13
C LEU A 305 13.91 -32.08 -6.59
N SER A 306 12.74 -31.75 -7.15
CA SER A 306 12.62 -31.24 -8.52
C SER A 306 12.71 -29.70 -8.60
N LEU A 307 13.27 -29.19 -9.71
CA LEU A 307 13.26 -27.77 -10.09
C LEU A 307 12.19 -27.45 -11.14
N GLU A 308 11.15 -28.27 -11.23
CA GLU A 308 9.96 -27.98 -12.04
C GLU A 308 8.99 -27.05 -11.28
N MET A 309 8.51 -26.01 -11.96
CA MET A 309 7.72 -24.91 -11.36
C MET A 309 6.42 -25.39 -10.69
N GLU A 310 5.77 -26.38 -11.29
CA GLU A 310 4.48 -26.90 -10.84
C GLU A 310 4.58 -28.35 -10.33
N HIS A 311 5.75 -28.74 -9.82
CA HIS A 311 5.93 -30.09 -9.27
C HIS A 311 5.08 -30.33 -8.01
N SER A 312 4.46 -31.50 -7.91
CA SER A 312 3.52 -31.83 -6.83
C SER A 312 4.14 -31.85 -5.43
N GLN A 313 5.46 -32.00 -5.30
CA GLN A 313 6.17 -31.93 -4.02
C GLN A 313 5.91 -30.61 -3.26
N TRP A 314 5.65 -29.52 -3.98
CA TRP A 314 5.34 -28.22 -3.39
C TRP A 314 3.94 -28.14 -2.77
N ALA A 315 3.02 -29.05 -3.11
CA ALA A 315 1.63 -28.99 -2.65
C ALA A 315 1.48 -29.09 -1.12
N SER A 316 2.44 -29.73 -0.45
CA SER A 316 2.48 -29.85 1.02
C SER A 316 3.26 -28.74 1.71
N ALA A 317 3.98 -27.90 0.95
CA ALA A 317 4.78 -26.82 1.50
C ALA A 317 3.88 -25.66 1.94
N GLN A 318 4.13 -25.10 3.13
CA GLN A 318 3.45 -23.88 3.54
C GLN A 318 3.97 -22.70 2.72
N ILE A 319 3.05 -21.80 2.34
CA ILE A 319 3.36 -20.52 1.69
C ILE A 319 3.38 -19.45 2.77
N PHE A 320 4.51 -18.75 2.89
CA PHE A 320 4.69 -17.66 3.84
C PHE A 320 4.71 -16.32 3.11
N TYR A 321 3.93 -15.37 3.60
CA TYR A 321 3.98 -13.98 3.15
C TYR A 321 5.08 -13.25 3.91
N VAL A 322 6.00 -12.62 3.17
CA VAL A 322 7.14 -11.90 3.72
C VAL A 322 7.12 -10.47 3.15
N PRO A 323 6.64 -9.48 3.92
CA PRO A 323 6.64 -8.09 3.48
C PRO A 323 8.06 -7.51 3.51
N PHE A 324 8.35 -6.65 2.55
CA PHE A 324 9.54 -5.83 2.52
C PHE A 324 9.28 -4.47 3.17
N SER A 325 10.30 -3.93 3.80
CA SER A 325 10.36 -2.52 4.20
C SER A 325 11.43 -1.83 3.39
N GLY A 326 11.27 -0.52 3.17
CA GLY A 326 12.31 0.28 2.54
C GLY A 326 13.57 0.38 3.42
N GLN A 327 14.74 0.37 2.79
CA GLN A 327 16.00 0.63 3.47
C GLN A 327 16.15 2.13 3.79
N VAL A 328 15.89 2.51 5.04
CA VAL A 328 15.96 3.91 5.51
C VAL A 328 17.20 4.22 6.35
N ILE A 329 18.03 3.21 6.66
CA ILE A 329 19.13 3.35 7.62
C ILE A 329 20.37 3.98 6.96
N LEU A 330 20.73 3.51 5.77
CA LEU A 330 21.89 3.99 5.02
C LEU A 330 21.45 4.96 3.93
N LYS A 331 22.28 5.97 3.63
CA LYS A 331 22.11 6.76 2.41
C LYS A 331 22.65 5.96 1.21
N GLU A 332 21.98 5.91 0.07
CA GLU A 332 20.69 6.54 -0.26
C GLU A 332 19.50 5.75 0.30
N ARG A 333 18.46 6.47 0.74
CA ARG A 333 17.30 5.87 1.42
C ARG A 333 16.20 5.53 0.44
N LEU A 334 15.45 4.48 0.76
CA LEU A 334 14.20 4.13 0.11
C LEU A 334 13.15 3.93 1.20
N PHE A 335 12.08 4.73 1.19
CA PHE A 335 11.01 4.59 2.19
C PHE A 335 10.01 3.51 1.80
N GLN A 336 9.65 3.47 0.52
CA GLN A 336 8.69 2.50 -0.02
C GLN A 336 9.33 1.71 -1.17
N PRO A 337 9.56 0.40 -1.02
CA PRO A 337 10.06 -0.43 -2.11
C PRO A 337 8.94 -0.75 -3.10
N ALA A 338 9.25 -0.85 -4.39
CA ALA A 338 8.37 -1.30 -5.46
C ALA A 338 8.02 -2.79 -5.30
N VAL A 339 8.99 -3.64 -4.95
CA VAL A 339 8.69 -5.01 -4.49
C VAL A 339 8.21 -4.96 -3.05
N HIS A 340 6.89 -4.98 -2.85
CA HIS A 340 6.29 -4.86 -1.52
C HIS A 340 6.41 -6.12 -0.65
N SER A 341 6.45 -7.30 -1.27
CA SER A 341 6.47 -8.57 -0.56
C SER A 341 6.89 -9.72 -1.45
N LEU A 342 7.21 -10.85 -0.82
CA LEU A 342 7.35 -12.14 -1.50
C LEU A 342 6.53 -13.24 -0.81
N ARG A 343 6.25 -14.28 -1.57
CA ARG A 343 5.77 -15.58 -1.09
C ARG A 343 6.95 -16.54 -1.05
N PHE A 344 7.23 -17.09 0.12
CA PHE A 344 8.30 -18.04 0.36
C PHE A 344 7.74 -19.42 0.71
N SER A 345 8.26 -20.46 0.07
CA SER A 345 8.05 -21.85 0.47
C SER A 345 9.36 -22.60 0.45
N SER A 346 9.48 -23.60 1.33
CA SER A 346 10.66 -24.45 1.39
C SER A 346 10.28 -25.90 1.60
N ILE A 347 10.98 -26.78 0.87
CA ILE A 347 10.96 -28.22 1.06
C ILE A 347 12.38 -28.74 1.23
N TYR A 348 12.54 -29.83 1.96
CA TYR A 348 13.83 -30.47 2.15
C TYR A 348 13.70 -31.99 2.32
N ASN A 349 14.77 -32.72 2.04
CA ASN A 349 14.87 -34.15 2.31
C ASN A 349 16.16 -34.45 3.13
N GLU A 350 16.64 -35.69 3.15
CA GLU A 350 17.85 -36.04 3.91
C GLU A 350 19.13 -35.35 3.39
N THR A 351 19.20 -35.05 2.09
CA THR A 351 20.43 -34.59 1.42
C THR A 351 20.33 -33.20 0.81
N GLU A 352 19.16 -32.79 0.35
CA GLU A 352 18.89 -31.58 -0.43
C GLU A 352 17.88 -30.66 0.28
N ILE A 353 17.95 -29.37 -0.05
CA ILE A 353 16.97 -28.36 0.32
C ILE A 353 16.63 -27.52 -0.91
N ALA A 354 15.36 -27.13 -1.02
CA ALA A 354 14.88 -26.26 -2.08
C ALA A 354 14.01 -25.12 -1.53
N PHE A 355 14.11 -23.97 -2.19
CA PHE A 355 13.31 -22.77 -1.93
C PHE A 355 12.55 -22.36 -3.17
N ARG A 356 11.28 -21.99 -2.99
CA ARG A 356 10.43 -21.33 -3.97
C ARG A 356 10.18 -19.92 -3.47
N ILE A 357 10.58 -18.93 -4.26
CA ILE A 357 10.36 -17.51 -4.00
C ILE A 357 9.51 -16.96 -5.14
N GLN A 358 8.41 -16.29 -4.81
CA GLN A 358 7.57 -15.61 -5.78
C GLN A 358 7.35 -14.17 -5.35
N TRP A 359 7.58 -13.22 -6.24
CA TRP A 359 7.29 -11.82 -5.98
C TRP A 359 6.63 -11.21 -7.21
N ASN A 360 5.77 -10.24 -6.95
CA ASN A 360 5.09 -9.52 -8.00
C ASN A 360 6.00 -8.41 -8.47
N ASP A 361 6.11 -8.33 -9.78
CA ASP A 361 6.88 -7.33 -10.50
C ASP A 361 6.11 -7.08 -11.79
N PRO A 362 5.38 -5.97 -11.92
CA PRO A 362 4.60 -5.70 -13.12
C PRO A 362 5.49 -5.49 -14.34
N THR A 363 6.79 -5.31 -14.12
CA THR A 363 7.76 -4.98 -15.13
C THR A 363 8.53 -6.24 -15.52
N SER A 364 8.83 -6.37 -16.80
CA SER A 364 9.71 -7.43 -17.27
C SER A 364 11.10 -6.84 -17.52
N LYS A 365 12.12 -7.69 -17.61
CA LYS A 365 13.49 -7.34 -18.04
C LYS A 365 13.58 -6.43 -19.28
N ALA A 366 12.55 -6.35 -20.12
CA ALA A 366 12.50 -5.49 -21.29
C ALA A 366 12.27 -4.00 -20.98
N HIS A 367 11.68 -3.66 -19.82
CA HIS A 367 11.45 -2.28 -19.42
C HIS A 367 12.67 -1.74 -18.68
N GLN A 368 13.23 -0.61 -19.15
CA GLN A 368 14.51 -0.07 -18.65
C GLN A 368 14.42 1.43 -18.36
N GLU A 369 13.27 1.94 -17.92
CA GLU A 369 13.04 3.36 -17.65
C GLU A 369 14.10 3.99 -16.73
N PHE A 370 14.59 3.23 -15.73
CA PHE A 370 15.66 3.67 -14.83
C PHE A 370 16.99 2.92 -15.04
N GLY A 371 17.07 2.05 -16.06
CA GLY A 371 18.28 1.31 -16.44
C GLY A 371 18.79 0.30 -15.40
N GLY A 372 18.02 0.01 -14.34
CA GLY A 372 18.33 -1.00 -13.33
C GLY A 372 17.99 -2.42 -13.81
N GLY A 373 18.44 -3.41 -13.05
CA GLY A 373 18.06 -4.81 -13.26
C GLY A 373 17.43 -5.37 -11.99
N ASP A 374 16.52 -6.33 -12.15
CA ASP A 374 15.85 -6.94 -11.01
C ASP A 374 16.86 -7.75 -10.19
N GLU A 375 16.72 -7.70 -8.87
CA GLU A 375 17.53 -8.48 -7.96
C GLU A 375 16.69 -9.09 -6.83
N MET A 376 16.96 -10.36 -6.50
CA MET A 376 16.39 -11.05 -5.35
C MET A 376 17.51 -11.74 -4.58
N ILE A 377 17.68 -11.36 -3.32
CA ILE A 377 18.77 -11.82 -2.46
C ILE A 377 18.21 -12.54 -1.25
N LEU A 378 18.68 -13.77 -1.04
CA LEU A 378 18.54 -14.48 0.23
C LEU A 378 19.83 -14.34 1.01
N GLN A 379 19.71 -14.04 2.30
CA GLN A 379 20.84 -13.80 3.18
C GLN A 379 20.81 -14.76 4.37
N PHE A 380 21.98 -15.34 4.65
CA PHE A 380 22.23 -16.21 5.79
C PHE A 380 23.47 -15.73 6.54
N PRO A 381 23.58 -15.95 7.86
CA PRO A 381 24.84 -15.72 8.55
C PRO A 381 25.93 -16.66 7.99
N ALA A 382 27.11 -16.12 7.63
CA ALA A 382 28.20 -16.95 7.07
C ALA A 382 28.80 -17.92 8.10
N LYS A 383 28.66 -17.58 9.39
CA LYS A 383 28.94 -18.44 10.54
C LYS A 383 27.77 -18.27 11.50
N HIS A 384 27.21 -19.40 11.94
CA HIS A 384 26.19 -19.42 12.97
C HIS A 384 26.35 -20.72 13.75
N LYS A 385 26.52 -20.63 15.06
CA LYS A 385 26.39 -21.79 15.95
C LYS A 385 24.97 -21.83 16.50
N GLU A 386 24.41 -23.01 16.67
CA GLU A 386 23.09 -23.14 17.29
C GLU A 386 23.09 -22.52 18.70
N GLY A 387 22.09 -21.70 19.02
CA GLY A 387 22.02 -20.92 20.27
C GLY A 387 22.80 -19.60 20.30
N GLU A 388 23.56 -19.27 19.24
CA GLU A 388 24.25 -17.97 19.14
C GLU A 388 23.23 -16.84 18.92
N ARG A 389 23.06 -15.96 19.91
CA ARG A 389 22.09 -14.85 19.83
C ARG A 389 22.52 -13.71 18.91
N ALA A 390 23.83 -13.57 18.70
CA ALA A 390 24.40 -12.36 18.11
C ALA A 390 24.55 -12.48 16.59
N LEU A 391 23.43 -12.33 15.86
CA LEU A 391 23.40 -12.37 14.40
C LEU A 391 24.25 -11.25 13.75
N PRO A 392 24.76 -11.45 12.52
CA PRO A 392 25.20 -10.35 11.68
C PRO A 392 24.10 -9.32 11.48
N TYR A 393 24.49 -8.09 11.14
CA TYR A 393 23.52 -7.07 10.79
C TYR A 393 22.70 -7.50 9.55
N PHE A 394 21.39 -7.25 9.56
CA PHE A 394 20.50 -7.73 8.50
C PHE A 394 20.73 -7.05 7.15
N LEU A 395 21.40 -5.89 7.15
CA LEU A 395 21.82 -5.17 5.94
C LEU A 395 23.17 -5.68 5.43
N MET A 396 23.20 -6.96 5.03
CA MET A 396 24.38 -7.63 4.45
C MET A 396 25.60 -7.73 5.37
N GLY A 397 25.36 -7.85 6.66
CA GLY A 397 26.38 -8.07 7.67
C GLY A 397 27.14 -6.80 8.06
N GLN A 398 28.24 -7.01 8.75
CA GLN A 398 29.15 -5.97 9.21
C GLN A 398 30.59 -6.53 9.23
N PRO A 399 31.63 -5.68 9.27
CA PRO A 399 33.00 -6.14 9.49
C PRO A 399 33.10 -7.09 10.70
N GLY A 400 33.77 -8.24 10.52
CA GLY A 400 33.87 -9.29 11.52
C GLY A 400 32.66 -10.26 11.60
N LYS A 401 31.48 -9.85 11.12
CA LYS A 401 30.27 -10.69 11.04
C LYS A 401 29.70 -10.67 9.62
N SER A 402 30.32 -11.45 8.73
CA SER A 402 29.89 -11.56 7.34
C SER A 402 28.65 -12.44 7.17
N VAL A 403 27.97 -12.25 6.06
CA VAL A 403 26.84 -13.08 5.60
C VAL A 403 27.21 -13.86 4.34
N ASN A 404 26.50 -14.96 4.12
CA ASN A 404 26.43 -15.67 2.85
C ASN A 404 25.15 -15.22 2.13
N LEU A 405 25.29 -14.81 0.87
CA LEU A 405 24.20 -14.36 0.03
C LEU A 405 23.97 -15.37 -1.09
N TRP A 406 22.71 -15.64 -1.40
CA TRP A 406 22.31 -16.24 -2.67
C TRP A 406 21.65 -15.14 -3.47
N VAL A 407 22.34 -14.71 -4.53
CA VAL A 407 21.96 -13.54 -5.32
C VAL A 407 21.45 -14.01 -6.66
N TRP A 408 20.17 -13.75 -6.93
CA TRP A 408 19.66 -13.75 -8.29
C TRP A 408 19.61 -12.30 -8.78
N SER A 409 20.04 -12.07 -10.02
CA SER A 409 19.77 -10.83 -10.74
C SER A 409 19.65 -11.07 -12.23
N ASP A 410 19.06 -10.12 -12.94
CA ASP A 410 18.95 -10.14 -14.40
C ASP A 410 20.31 -10.23 -15.11
N ALA A 411 21.34 -9.63 -14.51
CA ALA A 411 22.70 -9.63 -15.01
C ALA A 411 23.34 -11.02 -14.91
N TYR A 412 23.07 -11.76 -13.82
CA TYR A 412 23.58 -13.12 -13.65
C TYR A 412 22.76 -14.15 -14.42
N GLY A 413 21.44 -13.94 -14.57
CA GLY A 413 20.51 -14.90 -15.19
C GLY A 413 20.35 -16.22 -14.41
N LYS A 414 20.99 -16.34 -13.25
CA LYS A 414 21.00 -17.49 -12.34
C LYS A 414 21.31 -17.02 -10.93
N VAL A 415 21.14 -17.92 -9.96
CA VAL A 415 21.57 -17.65 -8.58
C VAL A 415 23.06 -17.89 -8.44
N VAL A 416 23.76 -16.95 -7.80
CA VAL A 416 25.18 -17.07 -7.45
C VAL A 416 25.39 -17.05 -5.93
N ASP A 417 26.36 -17.81 -5.42
CA ASP A 417 26.80 -17.72 -4.02
C ASP A 417 27.73 -16.51 -3.88
N ALA A 418 27.47 -15.65 -2.91
CA ALA A 418 28.31 -14.51 -2.60
C ALA A 418 28.55 -14.37 -1.09
N LYS A 419 29.53 -13.54 -0.75
CA LYS A 419 29.84 -13.14 0.62
C LYS A 419 29.78 -11.63 0.74
N ALA A 420 29.15 -11.14 1.80
CA ALA A 420 29.12 -9.71 2.10
C ALA A 420 29.46 -9.45 3.58
N SER A 421 29.93 -8.24 3.85
CA SER A 421 30.08 -7.70 5.21
C SER A 421 29.59 -6.26 5.33
N ARG A 422 28.89 -5.76 4.31
CA ARG A 422 28.18 -4.48 4.27
C ARG A 422 27.27 -4.48 3.04
N LEU A 423 26.23 -3.65 3.08
CA LEU A 423 25.33 -3.43 1.94
C LEU A 423 26.09 -2.85 0.73
N GLY A 424 25.74 -3.32 -0.47
CA GLY A 424 26.29 -2.82 -1.74
C GLY A 424 27.70 -3.33 -2.08
N ASP A 425 28.33 -4.13 -1.21
CA ASP A 425 29.65 -4.70 -1.45
C ASP A 425 29.67 -6.19 -1.09
N TRP A 426 29.58 -7.02 -2.13
CA TRP A 426 29.65 -8.46 -2.03
C TRP A 426 30.61 -9.05 -3.06
N MET A 427 31.21 -10.17 -2.69
CA MET A 427 32.13 -10.91 -3.54
C MET A 427 31.48 -12.23 -3.96
N VAL A 428 31.25 -12.38 -5.26
CA VAL A 428 30.73 -13.60 -5.88
C VAL A 428 31.77 -14.73 -5.76
N ARG A 429 31.30 -15.96 -5.56
CA ARG A 429 32.11 -17.18 -5.43
C ARG A 429 31.72 -18.15 -6.55
N GLU A 430 32.30 -17.96 -7.72
CA GLU A 430 31.89 -18.63 -8.96
C GLU A 430 31.99 -20.17 -8.93
N GLU A 431 32.91 -20.71 -8.13
CA GLU A 431 33.11 -22.17 -7.99
C GLU A 431 31.98 -22.88 -7.21
N ARG A 432 30.97 -22.14 -6.72
CA ARG A 432 29.88 -22.68 -5.90
C ARG A 432 28.57 -22.63 -6.65
N LEU A 433 28.29 -23.69 -7.40
CA LEU A 433 27.07 -23.79 -8.19
C LEU A 433 25.85 -24.00 -7.27
N LEU A 434 24.91 -23.07 -7.37
CA LEU A 434 23.54 -23.21 -6.86
C LEU A 434 22.66 -23.56 -8.05
N ASN A 435 21.93 -24.68 -7.98
CA ASN A 435 21.02 -25.05 -9.04
C ASN A 435 19.77 -24.19 -8.91
N SER A 436 19.49 -23.37 -9.91
CA SER A 436 18.34 -22.47 -9.89
C SER A 436 17.61 -22.45 -11.22
N LYS A 437 16.29 -22.25 -11.16
CA LYS A 437 15.45 -21.99 -12.32
C LYS A 437 14.56 -20.80 -12.02
N ILE A 438 14.40 -19.89 -12.97
CA ILE A 438 13.48 -18.77 -12.86
C ILE A 438 12.47 -18.78 -14.00
N SER A 439 11.26 -18.32 -13.71
CA SER A 439 10.21 -18.05 -14.70
C SER A 439 9.57 -16.71 -14.39
N TYR A 440 9.27 -15.93 -15.42
CA TYR A 440 8.45 -14.73 -15.34
C TYR A 440 7.15 -14.98 -16.09
N LYS A 441 6.00 -14.80 -15.45
CA LYS A 441 4.68 -14.98 -16.08
C LYS A 441 3.67 -14.07 -15.43
N ASN A 442 3.00 -13.25 -16.25
CA ASN A 442 1.92 -12.34 -15.84
C ASN A 442 2.31 -11.48 -14.61
N GLY A 443 3.35 -10.65 -14.73
CA GLY A 443 3.73 -9.73 -13.64
C GLY A 443 4.27 -10.41 -12.38
N GLN A 444 4.74 -11.65 -12.48
CA GLN A 444 5.24 -12.41 -11.33
C GLN A 444 6.45 -13.26 -11.71
N TYR A 445 7.50 -13.10 -10.92
CA TYR A 445 8.63 -14.01 -10.92
C TYR A 445 8.37 -15.22 -10.03
N THR A 446 8.85 -16.38 -10.46
CA THR A 446 8.98 -17.59 -9.63
C THR A 446 10.41 -18.10 -9.75
N LEU A 447 11.15 -18.01 -8.65
CA LEU A 447 12.53 -18.47 -8.52
C LEU A 447 12.56 -19.75 -7.68
N LEU A 448 13.10 -20.81 -8.27
CA LEU A 448 13.42 -22.06 -7.58
C LEU A 448 14.93 -22.14 -7.38
N ILE A 449 15.35 -22.44 -6.15
CA ILE A 449 16.75 -22.66 -5.79
C ILE A 449 16.85 -24.02 -5.12
N LYS A 450 17.82 -24.84 -5.52
CA LYS A 450 18.09 -26.16 -4.95
C LYS A 450 19.59 -26.37 -4.75
N ARG A 451 19.94 -27.02 -3.64
CA ARG A 451 21.30 -27.50 -3.37
C ARG A 451 21.33 -28.56 -2.27
N ASP A 452 22.51 -29.14 -2.07
CA ASP A 452 22.78 -30.00 -0.92
C ASP A 452 22.66 -29.24 0.40
N ARG A 453 22.12 -29.92 1.42
CA ARG A 453 21.97 -29.38 2.78
C ARG A 453 23.31 -29.14 3.42
N VAL A 454 24.23 -30.10 3.26
CA VAL A 454 25.58 -30.06 3.82
C VAL A 454 26.59 -30.29 2.71
N ASN A 455 27.61 -29.45 2.63
CA ASN A 455 28.71 -29.56 1.69
C ASN A 455 30.05 -29.17 2.36
N ASP A 456 31.16 -29.39 1.66
CA ASP A 456 32.51 -29.08 2.11
C ASP A 456 32.93 -27.61 1.84
N GLN A 457 32.03 -26.79 1.31
CA GLN A 457 32.33 -25.42 0.90
C GLN A 457 32.37 -24.46 2.09
N LYS A 458 33.60 -24.13 2.52
CA LYS A 458 33.86 -23.24 3.67
C LYS A 458 33.10 -21.90 3.60
N GLY A 459 32.28 -21.61 4.60
CA GLY A 459 31.53 -20.35 4.70
C GLY A 459 30.35 -20.23 3.73
N SER A 460 29.92 -21.35 3.13
CA SER A 460 28.55 -21.52 2.64
C SER A 460 27.64 -21.87 3.82
N ILE A 461 26.39 -21.42 3.81
CA ILE A 461 25.40 -21.83 4.80
C ILE A 461 25.23 -23.35 4.79
N GLN A 462 24.97 -23.96 5.95
CA GLN A 462 24.78 -25.40 6.11
C GLN A 462 23.45 -25.66 6.82
N PHE A 463 22.78 -26.74 6.42
CA PHE A 463 21.49 -27.20 6.95
C PHE A 463 21.58 -28.64 7.52
N PRO A 464 22.51 -28.91 8.46
CA PRO A 464 22.70 -30.26 9.01
C PRO A 464 21.48 -30.73 9.82
N ALA A 465 21.41 -32.03 10.13
CA ALA A 465 20.25 -32.62 10.79
C ALA A 465 20.03 -32.13 12.23
N ASP A 466 21.10 -31.75 12.92
CA ASP A 466 21.08 -31.19 14.27
C ASP A 466 20.66 -29.71 14.30
N ARG A 467 20.91 -28.95 13.22
CA ARG A 467 20.51 -27.54 13.12
C ARG A 467 19.09 -27.41 12.60
N ILE A 468 18.16 -27.22 13.53
CA ILE A 468 16.72 -27.16 13.20
C ILE A 468 16.31 -25.74 12.78
N VAL A 469 16.98 -24.70 13.31
CA VAL A 469 16.66 -23.29 13.00
C VAL A 469 17.81 -22.60 12.28
N VAL A 470 17.50 -21.95 11.15
CA VAL A 470 18.46 -21.20 10.33
C VAL A 470 17.95 -19.77 10.12
N PRO A 471 18.69 -18.72 10.54
CA PRO A 471 18.31 -17.35 10.25
C PRO A 471 18.37 -17.05 8.75
N LEU A 472 17.34 -16.39 8.25
CA LEU A 472 17.17 -16.03 6.84
C LEU A 472 16.62 -14.60 6.75
N ALA A 473 17.21 -13.77 5.89
CA ALA A 473 16.67 -12.47 5.53
C ALA A 473 16.61 -12.34 4.00
N PHE A 474 15.82 -11.40 3.51
CA PHE A 474 15.59 -11.18 2.09
C PHE A 474 15.87 -9.72 1.75
N SER A 475 16.21 -9.48 0.49
CA SER A 475 16.25 -8.14 -0.08
C SER A 475 15.96 -8.18 -1.57
N ALA A 476 15.25 -7.18 -2.08
CA ALA A 476 14.80 -7.13 -3.47
C ALA A 476 15.05 -5.75 -4.09
N VAL A 477 15.33 -5.73 -5.39
CA VAL A 477 15.40 -4.53 -6.24
C VAL A 477 14.49 -4.76 -7.44
N GLU A 478 13.68 -3.76 -7.76
CA GLU A 478 12.87 -3.68 -8.99
C GLU A 478 13.59 -2.75 -9.99
N GLY A 479 14.07 -3.30 -11.10
CA GLY A 479 14.97 -2.62 -12.04
C GLY A 479 14.33 -1.47 -12.84
N SER A 480 13.00 -1.46 -12.94
CA SER A 480 12.18 -0.42 -13.57
C SER A 480 11.73 0.66 -12.60
N SER A 481 12.39 0.77 -11.45
CA SER A 481 12.23 1.86 -10.49
C SER A 481 13.59 2.51 -10.20
N PRO A 482 13.63 3.65 -9.49
CA PRO A 482 14.87 4.25 -9.01
C PRO A 482 15.66 3.42 -7.98
N GLU A 483 15.28 2.15 -7.76
CA GLU A 483 15.96 1.21 -6.86
C GLU A 483 17.29 0.72 -7.44
N GLY A 484 18.19 0.33 -6.55
CA GLY A 484 19.54 -0.10 -6.87
C GLY A 484 20.52 0.24 -5.76
N GLY A 485 21.62 -0.52 -5.68
CA GLY A 485 22.65 -0.32 -4.66
C GLY A 485 22.09 -0.41 -3.23
N SER A 486 21.98 0.74 -2.55
CA SER A 486 21.43 0.83 -1.19
C SER A 486 19.91 1.04 -1.13
N LYS A 487 19.30 1.61 -2.18
CA LYS A 487 17.85 1.78 -2.30
C LYS A 487 17.24 0.44 -2.71
N ARG A 488 16.68 -0.28 -1.75
CA ARG A 488 16.09 -1.60 -1.99
C ARG A 488 15.10 -2.00 -0.91
N GLY A 489 14.20 -2.92 -1.24
CA GLY A 489 13.39 -3.63 -0.25
C GLY A 489 14.27 -4.52 0.62
N VAL A 490 14.09 -4.48 1.94
CA VAL A 490 14.83 -5.28 2.92
C VAL A 490 13.91 -5.91 3.94
N THR A 491 14.33 -7.04 4.49
CA THR A 491 13.71 -7.62 5.68
C THR A 491 14.68 -7.73 6.83
N THR A 492 14.14 -7.82 8.05
CA THR A 492 14.90 -8.30 9.20
C THR A 492 15.04 -9.82 9.15
N TRP A 493 15.82 -10.39 10.09
CA TRP A 493 15.95 -11.84 10.21
C TRP A 493 14.60 -12.53 10.52
N TYR A 494 14.31 -13.57 9.75
CA TYR A 494 13.33 -14.62 9.97
C TYR A 494 14.03 -15.91 10.41
N ASN A 495 13.27 -16.86 10.95
CA ASN A 495 13.75 -18.17 11.36
C ASN A 495 13.24 -19.24 10.39
N LEU A 496 14.11 -19.83 9.57
CA LEU A 496 13.79 -21.03 8.81
C LEU A 496 13.87 -22.25 9.72
N LEU A 497 12.74 -22.91 9.99
CA LEU A 497 12.63 -24.11 10.80
C LEU A 497 12.55 -25.36 9.92
N LEU A 498 13.49 -26.29 10.02
CA LEU A 498 13.44 -27.59 9.35
C LEU A 498 12.52 -28.55 10.13
N GLU A 499 11.36 -28.87 9.57
CA GLU A 499 10.34 -29.73 10.20
C GLU A 499 10.86 -31.12 10.56
N GLN A 500 11.09 -31.37 11.85
CA GLN A 500 11.49 -32.70 12.29
C GLN A 500 10.34 -33.70 12.18
N PRO A 501 10.59 -34.95 11.72
CA PRO A 501 9.58 -35.98 11.76
C PRO A 501 9.17 -36.20 13.23
N VAL A 502 7.88 -36.03 13.51
CA VAL A 502 7.33 -36.34 14.83
C VAL A 502 7.40 -37.86 14.97
N GLY A 503 8.39 -38.36 15.71
CA GLY A 503 8.57 -39.80 15.86
C GLY A 503 7.30 -40.42 16.41
N ASN A 504 6.91 -41.57 15.86
CA ASN A 504 5.74 -42.35 16.28
C ASN A 504 5.64 -42.56 17.80
N ASN A 505 6.77 -42.49 18.52
CA ASN A 505 6.84 -42.50 19.97
C ASN A 505 5.97 -41.41 20.63
N ILE A 506 5.81 -40.22 20.04
CA ILE A 506 4.93 -39.17 20.57
C ILE A 506 3.45 -39.61 20.57
N ILE A 507 3.05 -40.51 19.67
CA ILE A 507 1.69 -41.06 19.63
C ILE A 507 1.59 -42.34 20.47
N TYR A 508 2.54 -43.27 20.30
CA TYR A 508 2.47 -44.58 20.97
C TYR A 508 2.84 -44.53 22.45
N VAL A 509 3.78 -43.68 22.88
CA VAL A 509 4.18 -43.62 24.30
C VAL A 509 3.02 -43.17 25.20
N PRO A 510 2.28 -42.08 24.91
CA PRO A 510 1.10 -41.72 25.69
C PRO A 510 0.03 -42.81 25.68
N VAL A 511 -0.22 -43.45 24.54
CA VAL A 511 -1.21 -44.54 24.42
C VAL A 511 -0.80 -45.77 25.22
N ILE A 512 0.47 -46.18 25.18
CA ILE A 512 1.00 -47.30 25.97
C ILE A 512 0.92 -46.97 27.46
N ILE A 513 1.31 -45.76 27.87
CA ILE A 513 1.19 -45.31 29.27
C ILE A 513 -0.27 -45.35 29.72
N PHE A 514 -1.20 -44.86 28.89
CA PHE A 514 -2.63 -44.90 29.18
C PHE A 514 -3.13 -46.34 29.37
N LEU A 515 -2.78 -47.26 28.47
CA LEU A 515 -3.15 -48.68 28.59
C LEU A 515 -2.54 -49.37 29.82
N LEU A 516 -1.31 -49.02 30.20
CA LEU A 516 -0.68 -49.52 31.42
C LEU A 516 -1.39 -49.03 32.68
N ILE A 517 -1.75 -47.74 32.73
CA ILE A 517 -2.52 -47.17 33.85
C ILE A 517 -3.88 -47.85 33.94
N LEU A 518 -4.60 -47.96 32.83
CA LEU A 518 -5.92 -48.58 32.78
C LEU A 518 -5.87 -50.07 33.16
N GLY A 519 -4.83 -50.78 32.71
CA GLY A 519 -4.55 -52.15 33.12
C GLY A 519 -4.29 -52.28 34.63
N LEU A 520 -3.52 -51.36 35.22
CA LEU A 520 -3.25 -51.33 36.66
C LEU A 520 -4.53 -51.08 37.48
N GLU A 521 -5.37 -50.15 37.03
CA GLU A 521 -6.66 -49.85 37.67
C GLU A 521 -7.61 -51.04 37.63
N VAL A 522 -7.74 -51.71 36.49
CA VAL A 522 -8.55 -52.94 36.36
C VAL A 522 -8.01 -54.03 37.27
N LEU A 523 -6.69 -54.19 37.36
CA LEU A 523 -6.07 -55.22 38.20
C LEU A 523 -6.25 -54.91 39.70
N LEU A 524 -6.20 -53.63 40.09
CA LEU A 524 -6.55 -53.17 41.44
C LEU A 524 -8.03 -53.44 41.75
N MET A 525 -8.95 -53.12 40.84
CA MET A 525 -10.38 -53.40 41.00
C MET A 525 -10.67 -54.90 41.13
N LEU A 526 -10.04 -55.75 40.31
CA LEU A 526 -10.20 -57.21 40.41
C LEU A 526 -9.64 -57.75 41.73
N ARG A 527 -8.56 -57.16 42.25
CA ARG A 527 -7.93 -57.58 43.50
C ARG A 527 -8.73 -57.15 44.73
N THR A 528 -9.33 -55.96 44.73
CA THR A 528 -10.24 -55.51 45.80
C THR A 528 -11.52 -56.34 45.81
N ARG A 529 -12.07 -56.65 44.63
CA ARG A 529 -13.28 -57.47 44.48
C ARG A 529 -13.10 -58.95 44.86
N ARG A 530 -11.87 -59.49 44.82
CA ARG A 530 -11.54 -60.84 45.33
C ARG A 530 -11.25 -60.90 46.84
N ARG A 531 -11.09 -59.74 47.49
CA ARG A 531 -10.85 -59.62 48.94
C ARG A 531 -12.10 -59.19 49.72
N SER A 532 -13.16 -58.82 49.01
CA SER A 532 -14.52 -58.61 49.52
C SER A 532 -15.29 -59.91 49.33
#